data_AF-A0A359CI63-F1
#
_entry.id   AF-A0A359CI63-F1
#
_cell.length_a   1.000
_cell.length_b   1.000
_cell.length_c   1.000
_cell.angle_alpha   90.00
_cell.angle_beta   90.00
_cell.angle_gamma   90.00
#
_symmetry.space_group_name_H-M   'P 1'
#
loop_
_entity.id
_entity.type
_entity.pdbx_description
1 polymer ?
#
loop_
_entity_poly.entity_id
_entity_poly.type
_entity_poly.pdbx_seq_one_letter_code
_entity_poly.pdbx_strand_id
1 'polypeptide(L)'
;MERQKLRATPAARALAKRLGVDLFSVTGTGYKGRIHQDDIAGFNYEEKIHISPLAKRIADAHHIDLKGVAGSGHHNKIMKEDVLPLISDPDLKAQLTR
;
A
#
# COMPACT_ATOMS: atom_id res chain seq x y z
N MET A 1 -22.38 14.02 -14.48
CA MET A 1 -21.34 13.36 -13.66
C MET A 1 -22.01 12.22 -12.91
N GLU A 2 -21.89 10.98 -13.37
CA GLU A 2 -22.46 9.82 -12.67
C GLU A 2 -21.79 9.67 -11.30
N ARG A 3 -22.56 9.86 -10.23
CA ARG A 3 -22.17 9.35 -8.91
C ARG A 3 -22.32 7.84 -8.98
N GLN A 4 -21.27 7.13 -9.44
CA GLN A 4 -21.22 5.67 -9.29
C GLN A 4 -21.36 5.36 -7.81
N LYS A 5 -22.59 5.02 -7.40
CA LYS A 5 -22.92 4.73 -6.01
C LYS A 5 -22.36 3.35 -5.73
N LEU A 6 -21.15 3.30 -5.17
CA LEU A 6 -20.54 2.04 -4.75
C LEU A 6 -21.54 1.23 -3.93
N ARG A 7 -21.69 -0.03 -4.31
CA ARG A 7 -22.58 -0.98 -3.65
C ARG A 7 -21.89 -1.41 -2.36
N ALA A 8 -22.06 -0.64 -1.31
CA ALA A 8 -21.53 -0.92 0.02
C ALA A 8 -22.67 -1.02 1.04
N THR A 9 -22.53 -1.93 1.99
CA THR A 9 -23.46 -2.04 3.12
C THR A 9 -23.41 -0.77 4.00
N PRO A 10 -24.48 -0.44 4.74
CA PRO A 10 -24.46 0.71 5.65
C PRO A 10 -23.35 0.62 6.71
N ALA A 11 -23.12 -0.59 7.23
CA ALA A 11 -22.05 -0.89 8.17
C ALA A 11 -20.66 -0.62 7.58
N ALA A 12 -20.44 -1.04 6.33
CA ALA A 12 -19.22 -0.74 5.59
C ALA A 12 -19.00 0.78 5.44
N ARG A 13 -20.04 1.53 5.05
CA ARG A 13 -19.96 3.00 4.89
C ARG A 13 -19.63 3.71 6.21
N ALA A 14 -20.23 3.27 7.32
CA ALA A 14 -19.97 3.82 8.64
C ALA A 14 -18.52 3.55 9.08
N LEU A 15 -18.03 2.34 8.86
CA LEU A 15 -16.66 1.95 9.20
C LEU A 15 -15.63 2.70 8.35
N ALA A 16 -15.84 2.79 7.04
CA ALA A 16 -15.00 3.58 6.13
C ALA A 16 -14.90 5.05 6.57
N LYS A 17 -16.03 5.68 6.90
CA LYS A 17 -16.05 7.06 7.38
C LYS A 17 -15.29 7.24 8.69
N ARG A 18 -15.37 6.26 9.60
CA ARG A 18 -14.67 6.28 10.89
C ARG A 18 -13.16 6.07 10.73
N LEU A 19 -12.75 5.21 9.81
CA LEU A 19 -11.34 4.89 9.54
C LEU A 19 -10.69 5.80 8.50
N GLY A 20 -11.46 6.66 7.82
CA GLY A 20 -10.97 7.48 6.72
C GLY A 20 -10.63 6.67 5.45
N VAL A 21 -11.13 5.45 5.33
CA VAL A 21 -10.87 4.56 4.19
C VAL A 21 -11.77 4.95 3.02
N ASP A 22 -11.17 5.12 1.84
CA ASP A 22 -11.92 5.33 0.61
C ASP A 22 -12.52 4.01 0.08
N LEU A 23 -13.84 3.98 -0.06
CA LEU A 23 -14.57 2.81 -0.54
C LEU A 23 -14.21 2.42 -1.98
N PHE A 24 -13.69 3.34 -2.81
CA PHE A 24 -13.25 3.00 -4.18
C PHE A 24 -11.94 2.20 -4.19
N SER A 25 -11.14 2.34 -3.14
CA SER A 25 -9.88 1.61 -3.00
C SER A 25 -10.09 0.20 -2.43
N VAL A 26 -11.26 -0.07 -1.83
CA VAL A 26 -11.60 -1.36 -1.22
C VAL A 26 -12.23 -2.31 -2.23
N THR A 27 -11.64 -3.48 -2.40
CA THR A 27 -12.26 -4.56 -3.18
C THR A 27 -13.28 -5.30 -2.33
N GLY A 28 -14.58 -5.14 -2.64
CA GLY A 28 -15.66 -5.82 -1.92
C GLY A 28 -15.82 -7.28 -2.34
N THR A 29 -15.93 -8.18 -1.37
CA THR A 29 -16.07 -9.64 -1.62
C THR A 29 -17.52 -10.11 -1.73
N GLY A 30 -18.50 -9.25 -1.43
CA GLY A 30 -19.93 -9.60 -1.46
C GLY A 30 -20.53 -9.73 -2.86
N TYR A 31 -21.80 -10.17 -2.92
CA TYR A 31 -22.50 -10.44 -4.18
C TYR A 31 -22.50 -9.28 -5.19
N LYS A 32 -21.92 -9.54 -6.37
CA LYS A 32 -21.63 -8.55 -7.43
C LYS A 32 -20.75 -7.39 -6.94
N GLY A 33 -19.64 -7.70 -6.25
CA GLY A 33 -18.66 -6.73 -5.76
C GLY A 33 -19.20 -5.82 -4.66
N ARG A 34 -20.10 -6.34 -3.81
CA ARG A 34 -20.67 -5.56 -2.71
C ARG A 34 -19.67 -5.47 -1.56
N ILE A 35 -19.39 -4.27 -1.07
CA ILE A 35 -18.44 -4.05 0.03
C ILE A 35 -19.14 -4.29 1.38
N HIS A 36 -18.59 -5.23 2.15
CA HIS A 36 -18.99 -5.55 3.51
C HIS A 36 -18.12 -4.83 4.54
N GLN A 37 -18.54 -4.88 5.81
CA GLN A 37 -17.76 -4.29 6.90
C GLN A 37 -16.41 -4.99 7.03
N ASP A 38 -16.38 -6.32 6.90
CA ASP A 38 -15.15 -7.12 6.99
C ASP A 38 -14.14 -6.78 5.90
N ASP A 39 -14.62 -6.44 4.69
CA ASP A 39 -13.74 -6.00 3.59
C ASP A 39 -13.00 -4.70 3.95
N ILE A 40 -13.58 -3.86 4.79
CA ILE A 40 -13.00 -2.58 5.25
C ILE A 40 -12.19 -2.78 6.53
N ALA A 41 -12.65 -3.66 7.44
CA ALA A 41 -11.91 -4.01 8.64
C ALA A 41 -10.60 -4.75 8.31
N GLY A 42 -10.63 -5.58 7.27
CA GLY A 42 -9.46 -6.23 6.68
C GLY A 42 -8.74 -5.37 5.65
N PHE A 43 -9.24 -4.17 5.34
CA PHE A 43 -8.55 -3.23 4.46
C PHE A 43 -7.39 -2.59 5.22
N ASN A 44 -6.28 -3.31 5.25
CA ASN A 44 -5.02 -2.76 5.72
C ASN A 44 -4.56 -1.74 4.67
N TYR A 45 -4.82 -0.45 4.93
CA TYR A 45 -4.29 0.63 4.11
C TYR A 45 -2.75 0.61 4.12
N GLU A 46 -2.15 -0.02 5.13
CA GLU A 46 -0.72 -0.15 5.30
C GLU A 46 -0.20 -1.57 4.98
N GLU A 47 1.00 -1.57 4.39
CA GLU A 47 1.96 -2.69 4.27
C GLU A 47 1.91 -3.65 3.09
N LYS A 48 1.16 -3.39 2.02
CA LYS A 48 1.72 -3.81 0.71
C LYS A 48 2.65 -2.72 0.25
N ILE A 49 3.92 -2.84 0.65
CA ILE A 49 5.02 -2.05 0.09
C ILE A 49 4.92 -2.20 -1.43
N HIS A 50 4.36 -1.18 -2.08
CA HIS A 50 4.25 -1.18 -3.52
C HIS A 50 5.64 -0.95 -4.05
N ILE A 51 6.27 -1.97 -4.61
CA ILE A 51 7.64 -1.87 -5.11
C ILE A 51 7.69 -2.24 -6.59
N SER A 52 8.49 -1.50 -7.35
CA SER A 52 8.84 -1.86 -8.71
C SER A 52 9.60 -3.20 -8.73
N PRO A 53 9.35 -4.12 -9.68
CA PRO A 53 10.10 -5.37 -9.79
C PRO A 53 11.62 -5.18 -9.81
N LEU A 54 12.09 -4.08 -10.42
CA LEU A 54 13.51 -3.74 -10.45
C LEU A 54 14.04 -3.34 -9.06
N ALA A 55 13.29 -2.48 -8.36
CA ALA A 55 13.64 -2.05 -7.01
C ALA A 55 13.65 -3.22 -6.02
N LYS A 56 12.69 -4.16 -6.16
CA LYS A 56 12.65 -5.39 -5.36
C LYS A 56 13.92 -6.23 -5.54
N ARG A 57 14.34 -6.46 -6.79
CA ARG A 57 15.56 -7.23 -7.09
C ARG A 57 16.82 -6.60 -6.48
N ILE A 58 16.89 -5.27 -6.48
CA ILE A 58 18.01 -4.53 -5.90
C ILE A 58 18.01 -4.65 -4.37
N ALA A 59 16.86 -4.46 -3.73
CA ALA A 59 16.73 -4.60 -2.28
C ALA A 59 17.07 -6.02 -1.81
N ASP A 60 16.58 -7.04 -2.52
CA ASP A 60 16.87 -8.46 -2.24
C ASP A 60 18.38 -8.77 -2.38
N ALA A 61 19.03 -8.22 -3.42
CA ALA A 61 20.47 -8.44 -3.67
C ALA A 61 21.38 -7.78 -2.62
N HIS A 62 20.91 -6.71 -1.97
CA HIS A 62 21.67 -5.96 -0.97
C HIS A 62 21.18 -6.16 0.47
N HIS A 63 20.18 -7.04 0.69
CA HIS A 63 19.55 -7.31 1.98
C HIS A 63 19.06 -6.03 2.69
N ILE A 64 18.36 -5.17 1.94
CA ILE A 64 17.82 -3.90 2.46
C ILE A 64 16.37 -4.13 2.88
N ASP A 65 16.04 -3.82 4.13
CA ASP A 65 14.64 -3.74 4.55
C ASP A 65 13.99 -2.48 3.96
N LEU A 66 12.85 -2.67 3.30
CA LEU A 66 12.11 -1.61 2.62
C LEU A 66 10.99 -1.04 3.48
N LYS A 67 10.84 -1.53 4.72
CA LYS A 67 9.89 -1.01 5.70
C LYS A 67 10.21 0.45 6.03
N GLY A 68 9.26 1.33 5.78
CA GLY A 68 9.41 2.77 6.04
C GLY A 68 10.11 3.54 4.92
N VAL A 69 10.52 2.90 3.83
CA VAL A 69 11.06 3.61 2.66
C VAL A 69 9.90 4.32 1.94
N ALA A 70 9.98 5.64 1.86
CA ALA A 70 9.03 6.44 1.10
C ALA A 70 9.27 6.23 -0.40
N GLY A 71 8.29 5.65 -1.09
CA GLY A 71 8.37 5.47 -2.54
C GLY A 71 7.95 6.73 -3.29
N SER A 72 8.75 7.17 -4.26
CA SER A 72 8.47 8.34 -5.10
C SER A 72 7.56 8.06 -6.30
N GLY A 73 7.29 6.78 -6.59
CA GLY A 73 6.48 6.36 -7.73
C GLY A 73 4.97 6.51 -7.53
N HIS A 74 4.21 6.23 -8.59
CA HIS A 74 2.74 6.31 -8.58
C HIS A 74 2.12 5.45 -7.48
N HIS A 75 1.24 6.06 -6.66
CA HIS A 75 0.68 5.48 -5.44
C HIS A 75 1.72 5.12 -4.35
N ASN A 76 2.72 5.98 -4.12
CA ASN A 76 3.80 5.77 -3.16
C ASN A 76 4.61 4.50 -3.43
N LYS A 77 4.80 4.18 -4.72
CA LYS A 77 5.50 2.98 -5.14
C LYS A 77 7.01 3.20 -5.06
N ILE A 78 7.73 2.33 -4.36
CA ILE A 78 9.19 2.35 -4.29
C ILE A 78 9.77 2.02 -5.67
N MET A 79 10.54 2.95 -6.21
CA MET A 79 11.22 2.86 -7.49
C MET A 79 12.72 2.64 -7.30
N LYS A 80 13.44 2.40 -8.40
CA LYS A 80 14.90 2.16 -8.38
C LYS A 80 15.63 3.33 -7.72
N GLU A 81 15.22 4.54 -8.06
CA GLU A 81 15.75 5.80 -7.56
C GLU A 81 15.59 6.00 -6.05
N ASP A 82 14.60 5.35 -5.41
CA ASP A 82 14.44 5.37 -3.95
C ASP A 82 15.38 4.36 -3.27
N VAL A 83 15.76 3.28 -3.96
CA VAL A 83 16.62 2.20 -3.43
C VAL A 83 18.11 2.46 -3.66
N LEU A 84 18.49 3.11 -4.76
CA LEU A 84 19.91 3.41 -5.06
C LEU A 84 20.62 4.21 -3.95
N PRO A 85 20.03 5.25 -3.36
CA PRO A 85 20.67 6.01 -2.28
C PRO A 85 20.95 5.14 -1.05
N LEU A 86 20.08 4.17 -0.76
CA LEU A 86 20.24 3.23 0.36
C LEU A 86 21.45 2.30 0.20
N ILE A 87 21.98 2.17 -1.02
CA ILE A 87 23.17 1.36 -1.33
C ILE A 87 24.43 2.24 -1.28
N SER A 88 24.32 3.49 -1.75
CA SER A 88 25.43 4.42 -1.85
C SER A 88 25.91 4.92 -0.49
N ASP A 89 24.99 5.10 0.47
CA ASP A 89 25.34 5.49 1.85
C ASP A 89 25.50 4.24 2.74
N PRO A 90 26.75 3.87 3.10
CA PRO A 90 27.00 2.70 3.94
C PRO A 90 26.41 2.84 5.35
N ASP A 91 26.26 4.06 5.86
CA ASP A 91 25.67 4.34 7.17
C ASP A 91 24.15 4.08 7.18
N LEU A 92 23.45 4.43 6.09
CA LEU A 92 22.02 4.13 5.92
C LEU A 92 21.81 2.63 5.72
N LYS A 93 22.67 1.99 4.94
CA LYS A 93 22.65 0.53 4.75
C LYS A 93 22.81 -0.21 6.08
N ALA A 94 23.74 0.21 6.93
CA ALA A 94 23.97 -0.42 8.23
C ALA A 94 22.77 -0.30 9.20
N GLN A 95 21.97 0.77 9.08
CA GLN A 95 20.77 0.96 9.90
C GLN A 95 19.56 0.12 9.43
N LEU A 96 19.53 -0.21 8.13
CA LEU A 96 18.43 -0.91 7.46
C LEU A 96 18.72 -2.40 7.22
N THR A 97 19.96 -2.84 7.42
CA THR A 97 20.34 -4.26 7.45
C THR A 97 20.26 -4.75 8.89
N ARG A 98 19.31 -5.65 9.17
CA ARG A 98 19.18 -6.37 10.44
C ARG A 98 19.55 -7.84 10.28
#